data_AF-A0A140LE94-F1
#
_entry.id   AF-A0A140LE94-F1
#
_cell.length_a   1.000
_cell.length_b   1.000
_cell.length_c   1.000
_cell.angle_alpha   90.00
_cell.angle_beta   90.00
_cell.angle_gamma   90.00
#
_symmetry.space_group_name_H-M   'P 1'
#
loop_
_entity.id
_entity.type
_entity.pdbx_description
1 polymer ?
#
loop_
_entity_poly.entity_id
_entity_poly.type
_entity_poly.pdbx_seq_one_letter_code
_entity_poly.pdbx_strand_id
1 'polypeptide(L)' 'MLRLKYERLKRNISQQKLGALAGIHPSIISHIENGKIYPFPGWRERIAKALNWPIEQADELFTEVAEDGESSL' A
#
# COMPACT_ATOMS: atom_id res chain seq x y z
N MET A 1 -4.02 10.58 -2.83
CA MET A 1 -3.23 9.38 -3.21
C MET A 1 -3.52 8.27 -2.22
N LEU A 2 -3.38 6.98 -2.57
CA LEU A 2 -3.60 5.93 -1.58
C LEU A 2 -2.57 5.98 -0.42
N ARG A 3 -3.03 5.74 0.81
CA ARG A 3 -2.16 5.62 2.00
C ARG A 3 -1.01 4.64 1.79
N LEU A 4 -1.23 3.56 1.04
CA LEU A 4 -0.21 2.61 0.63
C LEU A 4 1.00 3.30 0.00
N LYS A 5 0.76 4.19 -0.97
CA LYS A 5 1.80 4.93 -1.67
C LYS A 5 2.52 5.87 -0.70
N TYR A 6 1.76 6.58 0.13
CA TYR A 6 2.31 7.46 1.16
C TYR A 6 3.24 6.70 2.13
N GLU A 7 2.77 5.63 2.74
CA GLU A 7 3.52 4.81 3.71
C GLU A 7 4.76 4.16 3.08
N ARG A 8 4.67 3.77 1.80
CA ARG A 8 5.81 3.26 1.03
C ARG A 8 6.87 4.34 0.82
N LEU A 9 6.48 5.54 0.40
CA LEU A 9 7.38 6.67 0.17
C LEU A 9 8.01 7.16 1.47
N LYS A 10 7.23 7.23 2.56
CA LYS A 10 7.71 7.55 3.91
C LYS A 10 8.81 6.60 4.40
N ARG A 11 8.77 5.32 3.98
CA ARG A 11 9.80 4.30 4.26
C ARG A 11 10.95 4.29 3.26
N ASN A 12 10.93 5.16 2.25
CA ASN A 12 11.93 5.23 1.17
C ASN A 12 12.17 3.88 0.45
N ILE A 13 11.10 3.10 0.19
CA ILE A 13 11.19 1.85 -0.56
C ILE A 13 10.51 1.96 -1.92
N SER A 14 11.08 1.29 -2.93
CA SER A 14 10.48 1.22 -4.27
C SER A 14 9.29 0.27 -4.32
N GLN A 15 8.45 0.39 -5.35
CA GLN A 15 7.38 -0.58 -5.63
C GLN A 15 7.94 -2.00 -5.84
N GLN A 16 9.16 -2.11 -6.40
CA GLN A 16 9.85 -3.38 -6.56
C GLN A 16 10.21 -4.01 -5.22
N LYS A 17 10.72 -3.20 -4.28
CA LYS A 17 11.05 -3.67 -2.93
C LYS A 17 9.80 -4.09 -2.16
N LEU A 18 8.73 -3.29 -2.20
CA LEU A 18 7.46 -3.66 -1.58
C LEU A 18 6.87 -4.94 -2.19
N GLY A 19 6.89 -5.04 -3.52
CA GLY A 19 6.46 -6.26 -4.22
C GLY A 19 7.24 -7.49 -3.79
N ALA A 20 8.58 -7.40 -3.70
CA ALA A 20 9.41 -8.49 -3.21
C ALA A 20 9.08 -8.89 -1.76
N LEU A 21 8.91 -7.92 -0.86
CA LEU A 21 8.56 -8.18 0.55
C LEU A 21 7.16 -8.81 0.70
N ALA A 22 6.19 -8.36 -0.09
CA ALA A 22 4.84 -8.89 -0.07
C ALA A 22 4.69 -10.18 -0.91
N GLY A 23 5.67 -10.54 -1.75
CA GLY A 23 5.58 -11.59 -2.78
C GLY A 23 4.57 -11.29 -3.89
N ILE A 24 4.37 -10.01 -4.21
CA ILE A 24 3.43 -9.50 -5.21
C ILE A 24 4.23 -8.85 -6.33
N HIS A 25 3.86 -9.10 -7.58
CA HIS A 25 4.60 -8.51 -8.71
C HIS A 25 4.56 -6.95 -8.66
N PRO A 26 5.65 -6.22 -8.94
CA PRO A 26 5.69 -4.77 -8.77
C PRO A 26 4.66 -4.00 -9.63
N SER A 27 4.29 -4.54 -10.80
CA SER A 27 3.22 -3.94 -11.62
C SER A 27 1.86 -3.97 -10.92
N ILE A 28 1.58 -4.98 -10.10
CA ILE A 28 0.36 -5.06 -9.29
C ILE A 28 0.38 -4.01 -8.20
N ILE A 29 1.52 -3.81 -7.53
CA ILE A 29 1.69 -2.71 -6.54
C ILE A 29 1.39 -1.36 -7.21
N SER A 30 1.94 -1.12 -8.40
CA SER A 30 1.66 0.09 -9.18
C SER A 30 0.17 0.21 -9.55
N HIS A 31 -0.47 -0.87 -9.99
CA HIS A 31 -1.90 -0.86 -10.30
C HIS A 31 -2.77 -0.54 -9.07
N ILE A 32 -2.42 -1.08 -7.90
CA ILE A 32 -3.10 -0.77 -6.64
C ILE A 32 -2.91 0.70 -6.28
N GLU A 33 -1.67 1.20 -6.23
CA GLU A 33 -1.37 2.60 -5.85
C GLU A 33 -2.04 3.66 -6.73
N ASN A 34 -2.38 3.29 -7.98
CA ASN A 34 -3.06 4.17 -8.94
C ASN A 34 -4.56 3.85 -9.08
N GLY A 35 -5.14 3.04 -8.19
CA GLY A 35 -6.58 2.73 -8.17
C GLY A 35 -7.08 1.86 -9.33
N LYS A 36 -6.19 1.27 -10.14
CA LYS A 36 -6.56 0.40 -11.27
C LYS A 36 -7.09 -0.95 -10.80
N ILE A 37 -6.64 -1.42 -9.63
CA ILE A 37 -7.05 -2.69 -9.04
C ILE A 37 -7.24 -2.47 -7.54
N TYR A 38 -8.37 -2.93 -7.00
CA TYR A 38 -8.54 -3.07 -5.56
C TYR A 38 -8.01 -4.45 -5.11
N PRO A 39 -7.16 -4.52 -4.08
CA PRO A 39 -6.50 -5.77 -3.68
C PRO A 39 -7.42 -6.75 -2.95
N PHE A 40 -7.27 -8.04 -3.26
CA PHE A 40 -7.92 -9.13 -2.54
C PHE A 40 -7.49 -9.16 -1.06
N PRO A 41 -8.31 -9.72 -0.14
CA PRO A 41 -7.98 -9.80 1.29
C PRO A 41 -6.55 -10.32 1.58
N GLY A 42 -6.15 -11.43 0.95
CA GLY A 42 -4.81 -11.97 1.14
C GLY A 42 -3.67 -11.06 0.66
N TRP A 43 -3.90 -10.21 -0.33
CA TRP A 43 -2.92 -9.20 -0.74
C TRP A 43 -2.85 -8.05 0.26
N ARG A 44 -3.99 -7.62 0.82
CA ARG A 44 -4.05 -6.59 1.85
C ARG A 44 -3.21 -6.98 3.06
N GLU A 45 -3.40 -8.21 3.57
CA GLU A 45 -2.61 -8.73 4.69
C GLU A 45 -1.11 -8.82 4.38
N ARG A 46 -0.74 -9.29 3.19
CA ARG A 46 0.66 -9.43 2.77
C ARG A 46 1.36 -8.07 2.65
N ILE A 47 0.65 -7.08 2.09
CA ILE A 47 1.13 -5.71 1.98
C ILE A 47 1.27 -5.08 3.37
N ALA A 48 0.28 -5.27 4.26
CA ALA A 48 0.35 -4.78 5.63
C ALA A 48 1.56 -5.37 6.37
N LYS A 49 1.75 -6.70 6.31
CA LYS A 49 2.93 -7.38 6.88
C LYS A 49 4.24 -6.83 6.32
N ALA A 50 4.34 -6.64 5.00
CA ALA A 50 5.54 -6.11 4.35
C ALA A 50 5.91 -4.68 4.79
N LEU A 51 4.92 -3.87 5.18
CA LEU A 51 5.11 -2.50 5.68
C LEU A 51 5.21 -2.43 7.21
N ASN A 52 5.15 -3.57 7.90
CA ASN A 52 5.00 -3.67 9.36
C ASN A 52 3.80 -2.85 9.87
N TRP A 53 2.68 -2.97 9.16
CA TRP A 53 1.40 -2.34 9.47
C TRP A 53 0.49 -3.35 10.22
N PRO A 54 -0.32 -2.91 11.20
CA PRO A 54 -1.27 -3.79 11.89
C PRO A 54 -2.23 -4.46 10.90
N ILE A 55 -2.33 -5.79 10.94
CA ILE A 55 -3.08 -6.57 9.94
C ILE A 55 -4.57 -6.25 10.02
N GLU A 56 -5.07 -6.07 11.24
CA GLU A 56 -6.43 -5.66 11.56
C GLU A 56 -6.81 -4.27 10.99
N GLN A 57 -5.81 -3.45 10.65
CA GLN A 57 -5.97 -2.12 10.04
C GLN A 57 -5.54 -2.11 8.57
N ALA A 58 -5.37 -3.27 7.92
CA ALA A 58 -4.86 -3.33 6.55
C ALA A 58 -5.70 -2.50 5.56
N ASP A 59 -7.01 -2.37 5.79
CA ASP A 59 -7.91 -1.62 4.92
C ASP A 59 -7.60 -0.13 4.85
N GLU A 60 -7.00 0.45 5.91
CA GLU A 60 -6.58 1.85 5.94
C GLU A 60 -5.50 2.16 4.90
N LEU A 61 -4.68 1.17 4.52
CA LEU A 61 -3.66 1.35 3.47
C LEU A 61 -4.28 1.62 2.10
N PHE A 62 -5.56 1.29 1.91
CA PHE A 62 -6.25 1.39 0.62
C PHE A 62 -7.30 2.50 0.59
N THR A 63 -7.21 3.47 1.52
CA THR A 63 -7.99 4.72 1.48
C THR A 63 -7.17 5.85 0.86
N GLU A 64 -7.86 6.87 0.35
CA GLU A 64 -7.24 8.11 -0.09
C GLU A 64 -6.71 8.93 1.10
N VAL A 65 -5.57 9.57 0.90
CA VAL A 65 -4.96 10.57 1.79
C VAL A 65 -4.49 11.77 0.97
N ALA A 66 -4.42 12.96 1.58
CA ALA A 66 -3.82 14.14 0.99
C ALA A 66 -2.32 13.92 0.74
N GLU A 67 -1.70 14.78 -0.07
CA GLU A 67 -0.30 14.60 -0.48
C GLU A 67 0.70 14.72 0.69
N ASP A 68 0.33 15.43 1.74
CA ASP A 68 1.07 15.57 3.00
C ASP A 68 0.81 14.43 4.02
N GLY A 69 -0.14 13.54 3.74
CA GLY A 69 -0.49 12.40 4.58
C GLY A 69 -1.62 12.64 5.56
N GLU A 70 -2.21 13.83 5.57
CA GLU A 70 -3.44 14.09 6.33
C GLU A 70 -4.66 13.60 5.53
N SER A 71 -5.70 13.12 6.21
CA SER A 71 -6.94 12.77 5.52
C SER A 71 -7.62 14.05 5.06
N SER A 72 -7.87 14.21 3.76
CA SER A 72 -8.87 15.18 3.32
C SER A 72 -10.22 14.70 3.84
N LEU A 73 -10.81 15.44 4.78
CA LEU A 73 -12.17 15.23 5.28
C LEU A 73 -13.20 15.37 4.17
#